data_AF-A0A838XPC1-F1
#
_entry.id   AF-A0A838XPC1-F1
#
_cell.length_a   1.000
_cell.length_b   1.000
_cell.length_c   1.000
_cell.angle_alpha   90.00
_cell.angle_beta   90.00
_cell.angle_gamma   90.00
#
_symmetry.space_group_name_H-M   'P 1'
#
loop_
_entity.id
_entity.type
_entity.pdbx_description
1 polymer ?
#
loop_
_entity_poly.entity_id
_entity_poly.type
_entity_poly.pdbx_seq_one_letter_code
_entity_poly.pdbx_strand_id
1 'polypeptide(L)'
;MYNLATAAYQQTTQSTVNPRELEATLLLKAAARLQAVKDDWDTGGPVTLDEALSYNRRLWTILATSVTSQDNPLPLEVKQNLGSLGAFILKHTLDVMTDPKPERLTTLISINRNIAQGLRGG
;
A
#
# COMPACT_ATOMS: atom_id res chain seq x y z
N MET A 1 -29.95 -23.43 -24.29
CA MET A 1 -28.54 -23.08 -24.54
C MET A 1 -28.08 -22.19 -23.40
N TYR A 2 -27.12 -22.70 -22.63
CA TYR A 2 -26.52 -22.11 -21.43
C TYR A 2 -25.60 -20.94 -21.82
N ASN A 3 -25.60 -19.84 -21.06
CA ASN A 3 -24.49 -18.89 -21.02
C ASN A 3 -24.23 -18.50 -19.56
N LEU A 4 -23.42 -19.30 -18.89
CA LEU A 4 -22.71 -18.94 -17.66
C LEU A 4 -21.53 -18.04 -18.06
N ALA A 5 -21.59 -16.75 -17.74
CA ALA A 5 -20.43 -15.87 -17.84
C ALA A 5 -20.40 -14.81 -16.73
N THR A 6 -20.79 -15.21 -15.50
CA THR A 6 -20.74 -14.34 -14.32
C THR A 6 -20.06 -15.00 -13.13
N ALA A 7 -19.00 -15.79 -13.38
CA ALA A 7 -18.29 -16.53 -12.32
C ALA A 7 -16.77 -16.65 -12.58
N ALA A 8 -16.10 -15.57 -12.97
CA ALA A 8 -14.64 -15.57 -13.20
C ALA A 8 -13.81 -14.82 -12.14
N TYR A 9 -14.37 -14.50 -10.97
CA TYR A 9 -13.58 -13.96 -9.84
C TYR A 9 -13.84 -14.66 -8.49
N GLN A 10 -14.56 -15.78 -8.49
CA GLN A 10 -14.82 -16.55 -7.28
C GLN A 10 -14.63 -18.04 -7.57
N GLN A 11 -13.39 -18.47 -7.73
CA GLN A 11 -12.89 -19.80 -7.35
C GLN A 11 -11.51 -20.01 -7.99
N THR A 12 -10.46 -19.72 -7.23
CA THR A 12 -9.25 -20.54 -7.31
C THR A 12 -8.88 -20.90 -5.89
N THR A 13 -9.19 -22.15 -5.58
CA THR A 13 -8.97 -22.85 -4.33
C THR A 13 -7.48 -23.04 -4.04
N GLN A 14 -7.09 -22.66 -2.82
CA GLN A 14 -6.12 -23.30 -1.93
C GLN A 14 -4.68 -23.56 -2.44
N SER A 15 -3.72 -22.93 -1.74
CA SER A 15 -2.26 -23.20 -1.65
C SER A 15 -1.32 -22.14 -2.25
N THR A 16 -1.80 -20.94 -2.55
CA THR A 16 -0.98 -19.77 -2.85
C THR A 16 -1.57 -18.57 -2.12
N VAL A 17 -0.73 -17.72 -1.51
CA VAL A 17 -1.19 -16.53 -0.76
C VAL A 17 -2.13 -15.71 -1.66
N ASN A 18 -3.35 -15.41 -1.20
CA ASN A 18 -4.27 -14.54 -1.92
C ASN A 18 -3.55 -13.20 -2.21
N PRO A 19 -3.42 -12.77 -3.47
CA PRO A 19 -2.67 -11.56 -3.81
C PRO A 19 -3.11 -10.32 -3.02
N ARG A 20 -4.43 -10.16 -2.75
CA ARG A 20 -4.94 -9.05 -1.94
C ARG A 20 -4.52 -9.15 -0.47
N GLU A 21 -4.49 -10.36 0.08
CA GLU A 21 -4.01 -10.58 1.45
C GLU A 21 -2.50 -10.32 1.58
N LEU A 22 -1.73 -10.66 0.53
CA LEU A 22 -0.31 -10.34 0.44
C LEU A 22 -0.10 -8.81 0.42
N GLU A 23 -0.81 -8.10 -0.46
CA GLU A 23 -0.77 -6.64 -0.56
C GLU A 23 -1.13 -5.98 0.77
N ALA A 24 -2.22 -6.41 1.41
CA ALA A 24 -2.64 -5.91 2.72
C ALA A 24 -1.57 -6.15 3.79
N THR A 25 -0.94 -7.32 3.78
CA THR A 25 0.12 -7.67 4.74
C THR A 25 1.38 -6.83 4.53
N LEU A 26 1.76 -6.56 3.27
CA LEU A 26 2.88 -5.68 2.95
C LEU A 26 2.60 -4.23 3.35
N LEU A 27 1.37 -3.74 3.16
CA LEU A 27 0.95 -2.41 3.60
C LEU A 27 1.00 -2.27 5.13
N LEU A 28 0.51 -3.27 5.87
CA LEU A 28 0.64 -3.27 7.34
C LEU A 28 2.10 -3.33 7.80
N LYS A 29 2.95 -4.08 7.09
CA LYS A 29 4.39 -4.09 7.36
C LYS A 29 5.03 -2.72 7.12
N ALA A 30 4.61 -2.00 6.07
CA ALA A 30 5.07 -0.63 5.83
C ALA A 30 4.62 0.31 6.96
N ALA A 31 3.35 0.22 7.36
CA ALA A 31 2.81 1.00 8.49
C ALA A 31 3.56 0.71 9.80
N ALA A 32 3.85 -0.55 10.10
CA ALA A 32 4.58 -0.94 11.32
C ALA A 32 6.02 -0.39 11.33
N ARG A 33 6.73 -0.43 10.18
CA ARG A 33 8.07 0.15 10.06
C ARG A 33 8.08 1.66 10.28
N LEU A 34 7.14 2.37 9.65
CA LEU A 34 6.99 3.82 9.83
C LEU A 34 6.59 4.17 11.28
N GLN A 35 5.74 3.36 11.91
CA GLN A 35 5.37 3.52 13.32
C GLN A 35 6.58 3.34 14.23
N ALA A 36 7.41 2.31 14.02
CA ALA A 36 8.62 2.09 14.81
C ALA A 36 9.57 3.29 14.74
N VAL A 37 9.80 3.84 13.54
CA VAL A 37 10.60 5.08 13.38
C VAL A 37 9.97 6.26 14.13
N LYS A 38 8.64 6.38 14.10
CA LYS A 38 7.93 7.45 14.79
C LYS A 38 8.04 7.32 16.32
N ASP A 39 7.94 6.10 16.84
CA ASP A 39 7.96 5.83 18.28
C ASP A 39 9.38 6.00 18.85
N ASP A 40 10.41 5.62 18.09
CA ASP A 40 11.82 5.73 18.48
C ASP A 40 12.51 6.98 17.88
N TRP A 41 11.75 8.05 17.64
CA TRP A 41 12.24 9.21 16.87
C TRP A 41 13.48 9.88 17.47
N ASP A 42 13.47 10.10 18.79
CA ASP A 42 14.57 10.79 19.49
C ASP A 42 15.68 9.82 19.95
N THR A 43 15.34 8.54 20.14
CA THR A 43 16.25 7.54 20.69
C THR A 43 17.06 6.82 19.62
N GLY A 44 16.58 6.82 18.37
CA GLY A 44 17.19 6.08 17.27
C GLY A 44 16.90 4.58 17.41
N GLY A 45 15.84 4.13 16.74
CA GLY A 45 15.45 2.72 16.70
C GLY A 45 16.26 1.87 15.70
N PRO A 46 16.02 0.55 15.68
CA PRO A 46 16.70 -0.38 14.78
C PRO A 46 16.30 -0.22 13.30
N VAL A 47 15.17 0.44 13.02
CA VAL A 47 14.72 0.77 11.67
C VAL A 47 15.00 2.25 11.44
N THR A 48 15.73 2.58 10.38
CA THR A 48 16.01 3.99 10.07
C THR A 48 14.84 4.63 9.32
N LEU A 49 14.76 5.97 9.36
CA LEU A 49 13.78 6.72 8.57
C LEU A 49 13.91 6.41 7.07
N ASP A 50 15.13 6.40 6.54
CA ASP A 50 15.37 6.12 5.11
C ASP A 50 14.91 4.71 4.72
N GLU A 51 15.18 3.70 5.54
CA GLU A 51 14.73 2.33 5.30
C GLU A 51 13.20 2.20 5.28
N ALA A 52 12.52 2.84 6.25
CA ALA A 52 11.07 2.81 6.33
C ALA A 52 10.41 3.54 5.15
N LEU A 53 10.91 4.73 4.81
CA LEU A 53 10.43 5.51 3.66
C LEU A 53 10.71 4.81 2.33
N SER A 54 11.90 4.24 2.15
CA SER A 54 12.26 3.48 0.95
C SER A 54 11.41 2.23 0.77
N TYR A 55 11.13 1.51 1.86
CA TYR A 55 10.20 0.38 1.81
C TYR A 55 8.79 0.82 1.40
N ASN A 56 8.26 1.87 2.03
CA ASN A 56 6.94 2.42 1.71
C ASN A 56 6.86 2.88 0.25
N ARG A 57 7.85 3.66 -0.20
CA ARG A 57 7.92 4.18 -1.58
C ARG A 57 7.92 3.04 -2.60
N ARG A 58 8.77 2.03 -2.41
CA ARG A 58 8.87 0.88 -3.32
C ARG A 58 7.56 0.11 -3.41
N LEU A 59 6.90 -0.14 -2.27
CA LEU A 59 5.61 -0.82 -2.24
C LEU A 59 4.57 -0.05 -3.04
N TRP A 60 4.45 1.26 -2.82
CA TRP A 60 3.49 2.09 -3.54
C TRP A 60 3.80 2.25 -5.02
N THR A 61 5.07 2.27 -5.42
CA THR A 61 5.42 2.21 -6.85
C THR A 61 4.93 0.92 -7.50
N ILE A 62 5.09 -0.23 -6.84
CA ILE A 62 4.62 -1.53 -7.37
C ILE A 62 3.08 -1.57 -7.44
N LEU A 63 2.39 -1.14 -6.37
CA LEU A 63 0.93 -1.13 -6.33
C LEU A 63 0.35 -0.19 -7.40
N ALA A 64 0.86 1.03 -7.50
CA ALA A 64 0.38 2.01 -8.46
C ALA A 64 0.59 1.52 -9.90
N THR A 65 1.79 1.00 -10.23
CA THR A 65 2.09 0.51 -11.58
C THR A 65 1.24 -0.69 -11.97
N SER A 66 0.99 -1.62 -11.04
CA SER A 66 0.13 -2.79 -11.27
C SER A 66 -1.33 -2.42 -11.49
N VAL A 67 -1.85 -1.47 -10.70
CA VAL A 67 -3.24 -1.01 -10.80
C VAL A 67 -3.50 -0.18 -12.06
N THR A 68 -2.53 0.64 -12.49
CA THR A 68 -2.68 1.49 -13.68
C THR A 68 -2.43 0.74 -15.00
N SER A 69 -2.06 -0.54 -14.95
CA SER A 69 -1.91 -1.36 -16.16
C SER A 69 -3.23 -1.47 -16.94
N GLN A 70 -3.14 -1.48 -18.27
CA GLN A 70 -4.31 -1.62 -19.15
C GLN A 70 -5.03 -2.95 -18.91
N ASP A 71 -4.28 -4.02 -18.62
CA ASP A 71 -4.80 -5.37 -18.40
C ASP A 71 -5.43 -5.57 -17.01
N ASN A 72 -5.37 -4.55 -16.13
CA ASN A 72 -5.96 -4.65 -14.80
C ASN A 72 -7.50 -4.59 -14.90
N PRO A 73 -8.25 -5.53 -14.31
CA PRO A 73 -9.71 -5.63 -14.46
C PRO A 73 -10.50 -4.62 -13.62
N LEU A 74 -9.85 -3.82 -12.78
CA LEU A 74 -10.54 -2.88 -11.88
C LEU A 74 -11.27 -1.78 -12.64
N PRO A 75 -12.38 -1.25 -12.10
CA PRO A 75 -13.07 -0.08 -12.65
C PRO A 75 -12.13 1.12 -12.80
N LEU A 76 -12.30 1.92 -13.86
CA LEU A 76 -11.45 3.06 -14.17
C LEU A 76 -11.32 4.04 -12.99
N GLU A 77 -12.42 4.32 -12.30
CA GLU A 77 -12.44 5.20 -11.13
C GLU A 77 -11.54 4.67 -9.99
N VAL A 78 -11.58 3.36 -9.73
CA VAL A 78 -10.73 2.72 -8.71
C VAL A 78 -9.26 2.85 -9.11
N LYS A 79 -8.93 2.63 -10.39
CA LYS A 79 -7.57 2.82 -10.91
C LYS A 79 -7.09 4.26 -10.75
N GLN A 80 -7.93 5.24 -11.06
CA GLN A 80 -7.60 6.66 -10.94
C GLN A 80 -7.39 7.08 -9.49
N ASN A 81 -8.24 6.63 -8.57
CA ASN A 81 -8.13 6.91 -7.15
C ASN A 81 -6.83 6.33 -6.56
N LEU A 82 -6.51 5.07 -6.89
CA LEU A 82 -5.27 4.41 -6.44
C LEU A 82 -4.02 5.02 -7.09
N GLY A 83 -4.07 5.39 -8.37
CA GLY A 83 -2.98 6.11 -9.03
C GLY A 83 -2.71 7.47 -8.41
N SER A 84 -3.76 8.24 -8.11
CA SER A 84 -3.66 9.53 -7.42
C SER A 84 -3.09 9.39 -6.01
N LEU A 85 -3.52 8.36 -5.28
CA LEU A 85 -2.99 8.05 -3.96
C LEU A 85 -1.51 7.65 -4.02
N GLY A 86 -1.11 6.85 -5.00
CA GLY A 86 0.29 6.53 -5.26
C GLY A 86 1.13 7.78 -5.48
N ALA A 87 0.69 8.70 -6.35
CA ALA A 87 1.37 9.96 -6.60
C ALA A 87 1.49 10.83 -5.34
N PHE A 88 0.41 10.94 -4.55
CA PHE A 88 0.42 11.64 -3.26
C PHE A 88 1.47 11.07 -2.32
N ILE A 89 1.56 9.75 -2.19
CA ILE A 89 2.50 9.09 -1.28
C ILE A 89 3.95 9.27 -1.72
N LEU A 90 4.22 9.21 -3.03
CA LEU A 90 5.56 9.49 -3.55
C LEU A 90 5.99 10.92 -3.23
N LYS A 91 5.11 11.90 -3.45
CA LYS A 91 5.35 13.30 -3.12
C LYS A 91 5.56 13.50 -1.61
N HIS A 92 4.64 13.00 -0.79
CA HIS A 92 4.71 13.14 0.66
C HIS A 92 5.96 12.46 1.24
N THR A 93 6.39 11.34 0.66
CA THR A 93 7.65 10.69 1.04
C THR A 93 8.86 11.61 0.81
N LEU A 94 8.93 12.30 -0.33
CA LEU A 94 9.99 13.29 -0.60
C LEU A 94 9.91 14.48 0.37
N ASP A 95 8.70 14.93 0.70
CA ASP A 95 8.50 16.00 1.68
C ASP A 95 8.99 15.59 3.08
N VAL A 96 8.84 14.32 3.47
CA VAL A 96 9.40 13.81 4.73
C VAL A 96 10.93 13.70 4.65
N MET A 97 11.49 13.28 3.51
CA MET A 97 12.95 13.20 3.35
C MET A 97 13.63 14.56 3.43
N THR A 98 12.96 15.61 2.96
CA THR A 98 13.50 16.99 2.92
C THR A 98 13.29 17.78 4.21
N ASP A 99 12.19 17.53 4.93
CA ASP A 99 11.90 18.12 6.25
C ASP A 99 11.37 17.02 7.19
N PRO A 100 12.29 16.20 7.78
CA PRO A 100 11.94 15.06 8.62
C PRO A 100 11.24 15.49 9.90
N LYS A 101 9.98 15.04 10.06
CA LYS A 101 9.17 15.28 11.26
C LYS A 101 8.35 14.03 11.60
N PRO A 102 8.26 13.62 12.88
CA PRO A 102 7.56 12.40 13.27
C PRO A 102 6.05 12.50 13.01
N GLU A 103 5.46 13.69 13.02
CA GLU A 103 4.04 13.92 12.71
C GLU A 103 3.73 13.63 11.24
N ARG A 104 4.69 13.86 10.33
CA ARG A 104 4.50 13.61 8.90
C ARG A 104 4.42 12.12 8.57
N LEU A 105 4.93 11.23 9.43
CA LEU A 105 4.81 9.79 9.27
C LEU A 105 3.37 9.30 9.50
N THR A 106 2.60 9.98 10.35
CA THR A 106 1.22 9.62 10.70
C THR A 106 0.34 9.47 9.45
N THR A 107 0.48 10.37 8.48
CA THR A 107 -0.30 10.30 7.23
C THR A 107 -0.02 9.02 6.44
N LEU A 108 1.26 8.65 6.28
CA LEU A 108 1.65 7.44 5.56
C LEU A 108 1.19 6.17 6.29
N ILE A 109 1.32 6.15 7.62
CA ILE A 109 0.87 5.05 8.47
C ILE A 109 -0.64 4.83 8.33
N SER A 110 -1.43 5.90 8.45
CA SER A 110 -2.89 5.84 8.37
C SER A 110 -3.36 5.35 7.01
N ILE A 111 -2.78 5.87 5.92
CA ILE A 111 -3.13 5.43 4.56
C ILE A 111 -2.85 3.93 4.39
N ASN A 112 -1.67 3.47 4.78
CA ASN A 112 -1.31 2.05 4.66
C ASN A 112 -2.27 1.15 5.44
N ARG A 113 -2.63 1.52 6.69
CA ARG A 113 -3.58 0.77 7.50
C ARG A 113 -4.98 0.74 6.88
N ASN A 114 -5.47 1.88 6.40
CA ASN A 114 -6.82 2.00 5.81
C ASN A 114 -6.93 1.17 4.52
N ILE A 115 -5.93 1.24 3.64
CA ILE A 115 -5.94 0.45 2.40
C ILE A 115 -5.81 -1.04 2.70
N ALA A 116 -4.94 -1.43 3.64
CA ALA A 116 -4.83 -2.82 4.06
C ALA A 116 -6.13 -3.37 4.64
N GLN A 117 -6.87 -2.57 5.41
CA GLN A 117 -8.18 -2.94 5.94
C GLN A 117 -9.20 -3.13 4.81
N GLY A 118 -9.25 -2.20 3.84
CA GLY A 118 -10.12 -2.31 2.68
C GLY A 118 -9.86 -3.58 1.85
N LEU A 119 -8.58 -3.95 1.67
CA LEU A 119 -8.19 -5.16 0.93
C LEU A 119 -8.54 -6.48 1.64
N ARG A 120 -8.68 -6.48 2.97
CA ARG A 120 -9.03 -7.66 3.77
C ARG A 120 -10.53 -7.86 3.99
N GLY A 121 -11.32 -6.79 3.80
CA GLY A 121 -12.76 -6.79 4.09
C GLY A 121 -13.67 -6.63 2.86
N GLY A 122 -13.12 -6.66 1.65
CA GLY A 122 -13.87 -6.52 0.39
C GLY A 122 -13.50 -7.54 -0.68
#